data_AF-A0A8K0VPA1-F1
#
_entry.id   AF-A0A8K0VPA1-F1
#
_cell.length_a   1.000
_cell.length_b   1.000
_cell.length_c   1.000
_cell.angle_alpha   90.00
_cell.angle_beta   90.00
_cell.angle_gamma   90.00
#
_symmetry.space_group_name_H-M   'P 1'
#
loop_
_entity.id
_entity.type
_entity.pdbx_description
1 polymer ?
#
loop_
_entity_poly.entity_id
_entity_poly.type
_entity_poly.pdbx_seq_one_letter_code
_entity_poly.pdbx_strand_id
1 'polypeptide(L)'
;MVTHHKFMDNYGETAALTMKADTDLECNNTPGTEFLLPAWEQGLVSQGDVDKALTRLMTALLTVGMFDPAQRQKLWEIGWDAVNTEVAQHPAYKAAFSGSVLIQNDGILPLSLGSSGPYAFIDPFIEAGEQMQGIYSGPVPYLISPVEAAKVLGFNVTSYKGSSIDEMDDLFESAIEAAKGADHRLSEQAELRGGSDNTEELVAKVDTDSVTGSLTWPTILQEPFTTPQAEVTNTSEDASDYVALLVQKNNAGPKPRPFKTMSAYTRIRDIQAGDTASAKLEITLERLFRVMRMATEFCTLETTSFLLIWMRSLR
;
A
#
# COMPACT_ATOMS: atom_id res chain seq x y z
N MET A 1 -2.09 -23.42 -17.26
CA MET A 1 -1.85 -24.81 -16.80
C MET A 1 -1.35 -25.72 -17.93
N VAL A 2 -1.93 -25.66 -19.13
CA VAL A 2 -1.57 -26.55 -20.25
C VAL A 2 -0.37 -26.05 -21.08
N THR A 3 -0.48 -24.91 -21.77
CA THR A 3 0.51 -24.49 -22.80
C THR A 3 1.86 -24.02 -22.24
N HIS A 4 1.84 -23.20 -21.19
CA HIS A 4 3.05 -22.57 -20.65
C HIS A 4 3.53 -23.23 -19.35
N HIS A 5 2.62 -23.47 -18.40
CA HIS A 5 2.96 -24.17 -17.16
C HIS A 5 3.25 -25.67 -17.38
N LYS A 6 2.65 -26.30 -18.40
CA LYS A 6 2.80 -27.73 -18.72
C LYS A 6 2.55 -28.65 -17.51
N PHE A 7 1.61 -28.25 -16.66
CA PHE A 7 1.21 -29.01 -15.48
C PHE A 7 0.19 -30.12 -15.83
N MET A 8 -0.61 -29.89 -16.87
CA MET A 8 -1.58 -30.85 -17.43
C MET A 8 -1.43 -30.92 -18.94
N ASP A 9 -1.80 -32.06 -19.51
CA ASP A 9 -1.68 -32.31 -20.96
C ASP A 9 -2.88 -31.80 -21.76
N ASN A 10 -4.05 -31.64 -21.13
CA ASN A 10 -5.26 -31.18 -21.81
C ASN A 10 -6.14 -30.28 -20.95
N TYR A 11 -7.02 -29.54 -21.61
CA TYR A 11 -7.83 -28.52 -20.97
C TYR A 11 -9.04 -29.06 -20.20
N GLY A 12 -9.65 -30.17 -20.61
CA GLY A 12 -10.81 -30.74 -19.91
C GLY A 12 -10.43 -31.28 -18.53
N GLU A 13 -9.34 -32.06 -18.45
CA GLU A 13 -8.78 -32.50 -17.16
C GLU A 13 -8.28 -31.32 -16.32
N THR A 14 -7.74 -30.28 -16.95
CA THR A 14 -7.36 -29.05 -16.25
C THR A 14 -8.58 -28.41 -15.58
N ALA A 15 -9.68 -28.21 -16.31
CA ALA A 15 -10.90 -27.60 -15.79
C ALA A 15 -11.49 -28.43 -14.62
N ALA A 16 -11.51 -29.76 -14.78
CA ALA A 16 -11.95 -30.67 -13.72
C ALA A 16 -11.05 -30.59 -12.48
N LEU A 17 -9.74 -30.59 -12.67
CA LEU A 17 -8.78 -30.49 -11.58
C LEU A 17 -8.92 -29.17 -10.81
N THR A 18 -8.99 -28.04 -11.52
CA THR A 18 -9.08 -26.72 -10.87
C THR A 18 -10.39 -26.57 -10.10
N MET A 19 -11.51 -27.05 -10.64
CA MET A 19 -12.80 -27.04 -9.94
C MET A 19 -12.76 -27.92 -8.69
N LYS A 20 -12.18 -29.12 -8.77
CA LYS A 20 -12.00 -30.02 -7.59
C LYS A 20 -11.00 -29.46 -6.57
N ALA A 21 -10.11 -28.56 -7.00
CA ALA A 21 -9.23 -27.79 -6.13
C ALA A 21 -9.90 -26.51 -5.58
N ASP A 22 -11.23 -26.41 -5.61
CA ASP A 22 -12.01 -25.30 -5.08
C ASP A 22 -11.78 -23.95 -5.78
N THR A 23 -11.39 -23.97 -7.06
CA THR A 23 -11.46 -22.77 -7.91
C THR A 23 -12.89 -22.63 -8.45
N ASP A 24 -13.68 -21.76 -7.83
CA ASP A 24 -15.11 -21.60 -8.14
C ASP A 24 -15.39 -20.73 -9.39
N LEU A 25 -14.47 -19.80 -9.73
CA LEU A 25 -14.62 -18.85 -10.84
C LEU A 25 -13.38 -18.88 -11.74
N GLU A 26 -13.62 -18.77 -13.05
CA GLU A 26 -12.56 -18.60 -14.04
C GLU A 26 -12.58 -17.18 -14.62
N CYS A 27 -11.45 -16.49 -14.54
CA CYS A 27 -11.29 -15.13 -15.06
C CYS A 27 -10.51 -15.15 -16.39
N ASN A 28 -11.08 -15.77 -17.43
CA ASN A 28 -10.48 -15.83 -18.76
C ASN A 28 -11.51 -15.50 -19.84
N ASN A 29 -11.08 -14.78 -20.88
CA ASN A 29 -11.93 -14.47 -22.03
C ASN A 29 -11.92 -15.61 -23.06
N THR A 30 -10.80 -16.32 -23.22
CA THR A 30 -10.68 -17.53 -24.04
C THR A 30 -9.42 -18.32 -23.65
N PRO A 31 -9.46 -19.65 -23.58
CA PRO A 31 -10.67 -20.46 -23.54
C PRO A 31 -11.24 -20.38 -22.13
N GLY A 32 -12.38 -19.73 -21.95
CA GLY A 32 -13.00 -19.58 -20.62
C GLY A 32 -13.57 -20.92 -20.13
N THR A 33 -14.80 -20.90 -19.62
CA THR A 33 -15.52 -22.11 -19.18
C THR A 33 -15.83 -23.12 -20.30
N GLU A 34 -15.36 -22.86 -21.52
CA GLU A 34 -15.51 -23.68 -22.73
C GLU A 34 -15.05 -25.12 -22.52
N PHE A 35 -14.06 -25.34 -21.64
CA PHE A 35 -13.54 -26.68 -21.34
C PHE A 35 -14.21 -27.39 -20.18
N LEU A 36 -15.07 -26.70 -19.43
CA LEU A 36 -15.86 -27.32 -18.38
C LEU A 36 -16.92 -28.26 -18.96
N LEU A 37 -17.53 -27.90 -20.10
CA LEU A 37 -18.52 -28.76 -20.76
C LEU A 37 -17.92 -30.09 -21.26
N PRO A 38 -16.80 -30.13 -21.99
CA PRO A 38 -16.11 -31.38 -22.29
C PRO A 38 -15.73 -32.19 -21.04
N ALA A 39 -15.30 -31.52 -19.96
CA ALA A 39 -14.99 -32.19 -18.71
C ALA A 39 -16.23 -32.83 -18.06
N TRP A 40 -17.38 -32.16 -18.15
CA TRP A 40 -18.68 -32.68 -17.72
C TRP A 40 -19.12 -33.89 -18.56
N GLU A 41 -19.06 -33.77 -19.89
CA GLU A 41 -19.46 -34.84 -20.82
C GLU A 41 -18.61 -36.11 -20.66
N GLN A 42 -17.34 -35.95 -20.28
CA GLN A 42 -16.43 -37.05 -19.96
C GLN A 42 -16.61 -37.59 -18.54
N GLY A 43 -17.52 -37.03 -17.74
CA GLY A 43 -17.75 -37.42 -16.34
C GLY A 43 -16.59 -37.07 -15.40
N LEU A 44 -15.69 -36.16 -15.81
CA LEU A 44 -14.57 -35.71 -14.99
C LEU A 44 -15.01 -34.75 -13.88
N VAL A 45 -16.15 -34.07 -14.07
CA VAL A 45 -16.79 -33.18 -13.11
C VAL A 45 -18.19 -33.71 -12.80
N SER A 46 -18.58 -33.68 -11.53
CA SER A 46 -19.91 -34.09 -11.08
C SER A 46 -20.85 -32.89 -10.90
N GLN A 47 -22.16 -33.16 -10.85
CA GLN A 47 -23.12 -32.12 -10.48
C GLN A 47 -22.80 -31.49 -9.12
N GLY A 48 -22.35 -32.28 -8.15
CA GLY A 48 -21.97 -31.77 -6.83
C GLY A 48 -20.80 -30.80 -6.86
N ASP A 49 -19.84 -31.00 -7.77
CA ASP A 49 -18.70 -30.07 -7.94
C ASP A 49 -19.19 -28.71 -8.48
N VAL A 50 -20.08 -28.74 -9.48
CA VAL A 50 -20.69 -27.54 -10.07
C VAL A 50 -21.62 -26.84 -9.07
N ASP A 51 -22.48 -27.60 -8.39
CA ASP A 51 -23.42 -27.08 -7.39
C ASP A 51 -22.67 -26.41 -6.23
N LYS A 52 -21.51 -26.95 -5.83
CA LYS A 52 -20.66 -26.36 -4.78
C LYS A 52 -20.11 -24.99 -5.21
N ALA A 53 -19.52 -24.89 -6.39
CA ALA A 53 -18.99 -23.62 -6.92
C ALA A 53 -20.11 -22.58 -7.09
N LEU A 54 -21.24 -22.99 -7.68
CA LEU A 54 -22.40 -22.13 -7.87
C LEU A 54 -23.00 -21.67 -6.53
N THR A 55 -23.11 -22.57 -5.55
CA THR A 55 -23.63 -22.23 -4.22
C THR A 55 -22.76 -21.17 -3.55
N ARG A 56 -21.43 -21.28 -3.63
CA ARG A 56 -20.50 -20.29 -3.06
C ARG A 56 -20.65 -18.92 -3.74
N LEU A 57 -20.70 -18.89 -5.09
CA LEU A 57 -20.94 -17.67 -5.85
C LEU A 57 -22.27 -17.01 -5.48
N MET A 58 -23.36 -17.79 -5.52
CA MET A 58 -24.70 -17.29 -5.21
C MET A 58 -24.81 -16.82 -3.75
N THR A 59 -24.14 -17.50 -2.82
CA THR A 59 -24.06 -17.07 -1.42
C THR A 59 -23.38 -15.70 -1.30
N ALA A 60 -22.27 -15.47 -2.01
CA ALA A 60 -21.59 -14.17 -2.02
C ALA A 60 -22.46 -13.06 -2.64
N LEU A 61 -23.21 -13.36 -3.71
CA LEU A 61 -24.15 -12.39 -4.30
C LEU A 61 -25.34 -12.09 -3.37
N LEU A 62 -25.82 -13.10 -2.64
CA LEU A 62 -26.88 -12.92 -1.65
C LEU A 62 -26.42 -12.11 -0.44
N THR A 63 -25.20 -12.32 0.06
CA THR A 63 -24.68 -11.59 1.26
C THR A 63 -24.50 -10.10 1.01
N VAL A 64 -24.23 -9.70 -0.23
CA VAL A 64 -24.20 -8.28 -0.64
C VAL A 64 -25.57 -7.76 -1.06
N GLY A 65 -26.63 -8.57 -0.92
CA GLY A 65 -28.01 -8.22 -1.24
C GLY A 65 -28.24 -7.90 -2.74
N MET A 66 -27.52 -8.57 -3.64
CA MET A 66 -27.65 -8.40 -5.11
C MET A 66 -29.07 -8.71 -5.63
N PHE A 67 -29.85 -9.48 -4.87
CA PHE A 67 -31.22 -9.87 -5.25
C PHE A 67 -32.28 -9.26 -4.31
N ASP A 68 -31.89 -8.39 -3.38
CA ASP A 68 -32.85 -7.71 -2.52
C ASP A 68 -33.61 -6.63 -3.30
N PRO A 69 -34.90 -6.37 -2.98
CA PRO A 69 -35.60 -5.21 -3.50
C PRO A 69 -34.87 -3.92 -3.14
N ALA A 70 -34.86 -2.94 -4.05
CA ALA A 70 -34.16 -1.67 -3.86
C ALA A 70 -34.47 -1.00 -2.50
N GLN A 71 -35.69 -1.12 -1.98
CA GLN A 71 -36.11 -0.55 -0.69
C GLN A 71 -35.39 -1.15 0.53
N ARG A 72 -34.77 -2.33 0.39
CA ARG A 72 -34.02 -3.02 1.45
C ARG A 72 -32.51 -2.97 1.24
N GLN A 73 -32.05 -2.38 0.13
CA GLN A 73 -30.65 -2.35 -0.24
C GLN A 73 -30.15 -0.92 -0.43
N LYS A 74 -29.61 -0.33 0.64
CA LYS A 74 -29.13 1.07 0.66
C LYS A 74 -28.04 1.35 -0.38
N LEU A 75 -27.24 0.34 -0.73
CA LEU A 75 -26.19 0.52 -1.74
C LEU A 75 -26.75 0.82 -3.14
N TRP A 76 -28.01 0.44 -3.42
CA TRP A 76 -28.66 0.73 -4.71
C TRP A 76 -29.14 2.17 -4.81
N GLU A 77 -29.18 2.91 -3.70
CA GLU A 77 -29.55 4.33 -3.67
C GLU A 77 -28.38 5.24 -4.07
N ILE A 78 -27.15 4.71 -4.12
CA ILE A 78 -25.95 5.47 -4.48
C ILE A 78 -25.90 5.67 -6.00
N GLY A 79 -26.13 6.91 -6.44
CA GLY A 79 -26.14 7.29 -7.83
C GLY A 79 -24.85 7.98 -8.30
N TRP A 80 -24.89 8.50 -9.52
CA TRP A 80 -23.77 9.25 -10.12
C TRP A 80 -23.49 10.57 -9.40
N ASP A 81 -24.46 11.12 -8.68
CA ASP A 81 -24.32 12.30 -7.82
C ASP A 81 -23.37 12.07 -6.63
N ALA A 82 -23.09 10.81 -6.27
CA ALA A 82 -22.06 10.46 -5.31
C ALA A 82 -20.65 10.35 -5.92
N VAL A 83 -20.52 10.31 -7.25
CA VAL A 83 -19.24 10.15 -7.96
C VAL A 83 -18.59 11.50 -8.16
N ASN A 84 -17.28 11.58 -7.86
CA ASN A 84 -16.47 12.78 -8.09
C ASN A 84 -16.98 14.06 -7.40
N THR A 85 -17.57 13.93 -6.21
CA THR A 85 -17.88 15.08 -5.35
C THR A 85 -16.60 15.63 -4.72
N GLU A 86 -16.60 16.89 -4.28
CA GLU A 86 -15.45 17.48 -3.54
C GLU A 86 -15.06 16.63 -2.32
N VAL A 87 -16.06 16.09 -1.62
CA VAL A 87 -15.86 15.18 -0.48
C VAL A 87 -15.19 13.88 -0.91
N ALA A 88 -15.53 13.33 -2.08
CA ALA A 88 -14.92 12.12 -2.62
C ALA A 88 -13.50 12.36 -3.19
N GLN A 89 -13.20 13.57 -3.65
CA GLN A 89 -11.86 13.95 -4.14
C GLN A 89 -10.85 14.14 -2.99
N HIS A 90 -11.30 14.67 -1.84
CA HIS A 90 -10.40 14.99 -0.73
C HIS A 90 -9.57 13.81 -0.21
N PRO A 91 -10.10 12.58 -0.05
CA PRO A 91 -9.31 11.41 0.32
C PRO A 91 -8.17 11.10 -0.66
N ALA A 92 -8.36 11.30 -1.97
CA ALA A 92 -7.31 11.04 -2.97
C ALA A 92 -6.14 12.01 -2.80
N TYR A 93 -6.43 13.32 -2.67
CA TYR A 93 -5.43 14.33 -2.35
C TYR A 93 -4.73 14.04 -1.02
N LYS A 94 -5.50 13.74 0.02
CA LYS A 94 -4.95 13.46 1.35
C LYS A 94 -4.07 12.22 1.36
N ALA A 95 -4.42 11.18 0.60
CA ALA A 95 -3.61 9.97 0.47
C ALA A 95 -2.28 10.27 -0.23
N ALA A 96 -2.31 11.03 -1.33
CA ALA A 96 -1.09 11.47 -2.02
C ALA A 96 -0.20 12.30 -1.09
N PHE A 97 -0.75 13.36 -0.48
CA PHE A 97 -0.01 14.23 0.45
C PHE A 97 0.55 13.49 1.66
N SER A 98 -0.25 12.60 2.27
CA SER A 98 0.18 11.84 3.45
C SER A 98 1.15 10.70 3.13
N GLY A 99 1.17 10.25 1.87
CA GLY A 99 1.98 9.14 1.39
C GLY A 99 3.34 9.55 0.81
N SER A 100 3.54 10.84 0.51
CA SER A 100 4.83 11.38 0.09
C SER A 100 5.87 11.23 1.20
N VAL A 101 7.09 10.82 0.83
CA VAL A 101 8.20 10.59 1.76
C VAL A 101 9.34 11.55 1.42
N LEU A 102 9.74 12.34 2.42
CA LEU A 102 10.97 13.13 2.32
C LEU A 102 12.16 12.25 2.72
N ILE A 103 13.06 11.99 1.76
CA ILE A 103 14.26 11.18 2.00
C ILE A 103 15.43 12.03 2.51
N GLN A 104 15.61 13.24 1.96
CA GLN A 104 16.69 14.14 2.32
C GLN A 104 16.23 15.60 2.27
N ASN A 105 16.67 16.39 3.23
CA ASN A 105 16.55 17.85 3.23
C ASN A 105 17.78 18.46 3.91
N ASP A 106 18.48 19.33 3.19
CA ASP A 106 19.64 20.08 3.69
C ASP A 106 19.28 21.50 4.16
N GLY A 107 17.98 21.77 4.34
CA GLY A 107 17.43 23.03 4.80
C GLY A 107 16.82 23.87 3.68
N ILE A 108 16.83 23.40 2.44
CA ILE A 108 16.21 24.10 1.30
C ILE A 108 14.68 24.05 1.32
N LEU A 109 14.10 22.99 1.90
CA LEU A 109 12.64 22.85 2.05
C LEU A 109 12.19 23.27 3.46
N PRO A 110 11.01 23.91 3.59
CA PRO A 110 10.05 24.22 2.53
C PRO A 110 10.47 25.43 1.66
N LEU A 111 10.08 25.42 0.39
CA LEU A 111 10.30 26.58 -0.50
C LEU A 111 9.38 27.73 -0.09
N SER A 112 9.93 28.95 -0.05
CA SER A 112 9.13 30.15 0.24
C SER A 112 8.18 30.46 -0.91
N LEU A 113 6.87 30.46 -0.63
CA LEU A 113 5.84 30.89 -1.56
C LEU A 113 6.07 32.35 -1.96
N GLY A 114 5.98 32.66 -3.25
CA GLY A 114 6.12 34.03 -3.76
C GLY A 114 7.56 34.57 -3.81
N SER A 115 8.59 33.72 -3.65
CA SER A 115 9.94 34.10 -4.04
C SER A 115 9.94 34.44 -5.54
N SER A 116 10.48 35.62 -5.89
CA SER A 116 10.41 36.16 -7.26
C SER A 116 11.42 35.54 -8.23
N GLY A 117 12.16 34.51 -7.79
CA GLY A 117 13.19 33.87 -8.60
C GLY A 117 12.60 32.87 -9.59
N PRO A 118 13.16 32.76 -10.82
CA PRO A 118 12.78 31.70 -11.74
C PRO A 118 13.19 30.33 -11.18
N TYR A 119 12.27 29.38 -11.23
CA TYR A 119 12.48 27.98 -10.90
C TYR A 119 12.59 27.16 -12.18
N ALA A 120 13.65 26.36 -12.32
CA ALA A 120 13.74 25.34 -13.35
C ALA A 120 13.31 24.00 -12.77
N PHE A 121 12.22 23.44 -13.31
CA PHE A 121 11.82 22.08 -12.98
C PHE A 121 12.27 21.14 -14.10
N ILE A 122 13.03 20.11 -13.76
CA ILE A 122 13.71 19.25 -14.73
C ILE A 122 13.46 17.79 -14.38
N ASP A 123 12.48 17.16 -15.04
CA ASP A 123 12.22 15.70 -14.96
C ASP A 123 11.18 15.28 -16.03
N PRO A 124 11.25 14.07 -16.60
CA PRO A 124 10.22 13.55 -17.51
C PRO A 124 8.80 13.46 -16.92
N PHE A 125 8.63 13.48 -15.60
CA PHE A 125 7.36 13.43 -14.87
C PHE A 125 6.86 14.80 -14.41
N ILE A 126 7.59 15.89 -14.66
CA ILE A 126 7.15 17.19 -14.15
C ILE A 126 5.86 17.72 -14.80
N GLU A 127 5.59 17.25 -16.02
CA GLU A 127 4.34 17.47 -16.75
C GLU A 127 3.51 16.18 -16.83
N ALA A 128 3.66 15.29 -15.86
CA ALA A 128 2.96 14.00 -15.86
C ALA A 128 1.44 14.18 -15.86
N GLY A 129 0.78 13.43 -16.75
CA GLY A 129 -0.66 13.27 -16.80
C GLY A 129 -1.04 11.90 -16.29
N GLU A 130 -1.48 11.01 -17.19
CA GLU A 130 -1.92 9.64 -16.86
C GLU A 130 -0.83 8.84 -16.14
N GLN A 131 0.46 9.19 -16.31
CA GLN A 131 1.56 8.55 -15.59
C GLN A 131 1.38 8.60 -14.07
N MET A 132 0.75 9.65 -13.52
CA MET A 132 0.50 9.76 -12.07
C MET A 132 -0.53 8.75 -11.56
N GLN A 133 -1.31 8.14 -12.45
CA GLN A 133 -2.35 7.17 -12.09
C GLN A 133 -1.81 5.73 -11.96
N GLY A 134 -0.59 5.47 -12.43
CA GLY A 134 -0.02 4.11 -12.46
C GLY A 134 -0.77 3.18 -13.41
N ILE A 135 -1.08 1.97 -12.94
CA ILE A 135 -1.81 0.93 -13.70
C ILE A 135 -3.16 0.62 -13.04
N TYR A 136 -4.04 -0.11 -13.74
CA TYR A 136 -5.39 -0.44 -13.25
C TYR A 136 -6.22 0.81 -12.86
N SER A 137 -6.06 1.89 -13.62
CA SER A 137 -6.79 3.15 -13.44
C SER A 137 -7.88 3.31 -14.50
N GLY A 138 -8.95 4.01 -14.12
CA GLY A 138 -10.02 4.45 -15.03
C GLY A 138 -9.87 5.92 -15.42
N PRO A 139 -10.76 6.42 -16.30
CA PRO A 139 -10.81 7.84 -16.64
C PRO A 139 -11.01 8.71 -15.39
N VAL A 140 -10.26 9.81 -15.30
CA VAL A 140 -10.29 10.75 -14.17
C VAL A 140 -10.86 12.11 -14.58
N PRO A 141 -11.49 12.83 -13.63
CA PRO A 141 -12.10 14.13 -13.90
C PRO A 141 -11.07 15.23 -14.23
N TYR A 142 -9.86 15.11 -13.68
CA TYR A 142 -8.73 16.01 -13.91
C TYR A 142 -7.45 15.34 -13.42
N LEU A 143 -6.32 15.85 -13.90
CA LEU A 143 -4.97 15.53 -13.46
C LEU A 143 -4.25 16.86 -13.28
N ILE A 144 -3.54 17.01 -12.16
CA ILE A 144 -2.77 18.22 -11.86
C ILE A 144 -1.31 17.80 -11.78
N SER A 145 -0.54 18.11 -12.82
CA SER A 145 0.89 17.84 -12.87
C SER A 145 1.66 18.67 -11.83
N PRO A 146 2.89 18.28 -11.45
CA PRO A 146 3.74 19.06 -10.56
C PRO A 146 3.94 20.52 -11.03
N VAL A 147 4.13 20.74 -12.34
CA VAL A 147 4.29 22.10 -12.88
C VAL A 147 3.00 22.93 -12.79
N GLU A 148 1.83 22.32 -13.02
CA GLU A 148 0.54 23.01 -12.90
C GLU A 148 0.27 23.39 -11.45
N ALA A 149 0.53 22.48 -10.50
CA ALA A 149 0.42 22.76 -9.08
C ALA A 149 1.32 23.94 -8.67
N ALA A 150 2.58 23.95 -9.10
CA ALA A 150 3.51 25.04 -8.79
C ALA A 150 3.06 26.39 -9.38
N LYS A 151 2.55 26.40 -10.61
CA LYS A 151 1.99 27.61 -11.24
C LYS A 151 0.78 28.15 -10.48
N VAL A 152 -0.13 27.28 -10.01
CA VAL A 152 -1.28 27.67 -9.19
C VAL A 152 -0.86 28.25 -7.84
N LEU A 153 0.25 27.76 -7.27
CA LEU A 153 0.86 28.29 -6.05
C LEU A 153 1.64 29.61 -6.26
N GLY A 154 1.71 30.11 -7.49
CA GLY A 154 2.35 31.39 -7.81
C GLY A 154 3.86 31.33 -8.06
N PHE A 155 4.44 30.14 -8.22
CA PHE A 155 5.85 30.02 -8.61
C PHE A 155 6.06 30.39 -10.08
N ASN A 156 7.14 31.12 -10.36
CA ASN A 156 7.61 31.38 -11.72
C ASN A 156 8.43 30.18 -12.21
N VAL A 157 7.76 29.17 -12.77
CA VAL A 157 8.38 27.90 -13.16
C VAL A 157 8.52 27.79 -14.67
N THR A 158 9.71 27.35 -15.10
CA THR A 158 9.94 26.81 -16.44
C THR A 158 10.23 25.32 -16.34
N SER A 159 9.46 24.51 -17.07
CA SER A 159 9.60 23.05 -17.12
C SER A 159 10.52 22.62 -18.26
N TYR A 160 11.32 21.59 -17.99
CA TYR A 160 12.16 20.91 -18.96
C TYR A 160 12.06 19.42 -18.73
N LYS A 161 12.00 18.65 -19.82
CA LYS A 161 11.96 17.19 -19.72
C LYS A 161 13.26 16.62 -19.13
N GLY A 162 14.40 17.25 -19.42
CA GLY A 162 15.73 16.78 -18.96
C GLY A 162 16.22 15.58 -19.75
N SER A 163 15.49 14.49 -19.69
CA SER A 163 15.69 13.27 -20.46
C SER A 163 14.38 12.51 -20.64
N SER A 164 14.37 11.54 -21.53
CA SER A 164 13.34 10.52 -21.65
C SER A 164 13.53 9.46 -20.56
N ILE A 165 12.49 8.67 -20.31
CA ILE A 165 12.48 7.71 -19.20
C ILE A 165 13.38 6.50 -19.51
N ASP A 166 13.33 6.02 -20.75
CA ASP A 166 13.93 4.74 -21.16
C ASP A 166 14.64 4.82 -22.53
N GLU A 167 14.86 6.02 -23.05
CA GLU A 167 15.50 6.24 -24.35
C GLU A 167 16.75 7.12 -24.23
N MET A 168 17.69 6.94 -25.18
CA MET A 168 18.81 7.86 -25.35
C MET A 168 18.34 9.10 -26.10
N ASP A 169 18.59 10.29 -25.54
CA ASP A 169 18.28 11.56 -26.19
C ASP A 169 19.35 12.63 -25.94
N ASP A 170 19.18 13.78 -26.58
CA ASP A 170 20.04 14.97 -26.53
C ASP A 170 19.42 16.12 -25.71
N LEU A 171 18.42 15.83 -24.86
CA LEU A 171 17.68 16.86 -24.12
C LEU A 171 18.47 17.44 -22.94
N PHE A 172 19.53 16.75 -22.51
CA PHE A 172 20.28 17.07 -21.30
C PHE A 172 20.99 18.42 -21.37
N GLU A 173 21.53 18.81 -22.53
CA GLU A 173 22.25 20.09 -22.67
C GLU A 173 21.30 21.29 -22.49
N SER A 174 20.10 21.20 -23.06
CA SER A 174 19.07 22.24 -22.91
C SER A 174 18.61 22.41 -21.46
N ALA A 175 18.55 21.30 -20.71
CA ALA A 175 18.19 21.29 -19.30
C ALA A 175 19.28 21.90 -18.40
N ILE A 176 20.57 21.67 -18.73
CA ILE A 176 21.68 22.30 -18.01
C ILE A 176 21.68 23.83 -18.20
N GLU A 177 21.46 24.31 -19.43
CA GLU A 177 21.42 25.75 -19.69
C GLU A 177 20.25 26.42 -18.97
N ALA A 178 19.09 25.75 -18.93
CA ALA A 178 17.96 26.18 -18.13
C ALA A 178 18.27 26.27 -16.63
N ALA A 179 18.93 25.25 -16.09
CA ALA A 179 19.32 25.20 -14.68
C ALA A 179 20.31 26.33 -14.31
N LYS A 180 21.18 26.76 -15.23
CA LYS A 180 22.11 27.87 -14.99
C LYS A 180 21.40 29.23 -14.87
N GLY A 181 20.27 29.40 -15.55
CA GLY A 181 19.48 30.63 -15.53
C GLY A 181 18.44 30.72 -14.41
N ALA A 182 18.25 29.64 -13.64
CA ALA A 182 17.29 29.57 -12.54
C ALA A 182 17.95 29.84 -11.18
N ASP A 183 17.25 30.57 -10.31
CA ASP A 183 17.68 30.82 -8.94
C ASP A 183 17.56 29.56 -8.08
N HIS A 184 16.63 28.69 -8.45
CA HIS A 184 16.37 27.42 -7.79
C HIS A 184 16.18 26.30 -8.82
N ARG A 185 16.79 25.14 -8.54
CA ARG A 185 16.76 23.95 -9.40
C ARG A 185 16.01 22.84 -8.67
N LEU A 186 14.93 22.38 -9.27
CA LEU A 186 14.22 21.20 -8.81
C LEU A 186 14.36 20.13 -9.89
N SER A 187 15.06 19.06 -9.54
CA SER A 187 14.98 17.81 -10.26
C SER A 187 14.12 16.90 -9.40
N GLU A 188 13.00 16.46 -9.95
CA GLU A 188 12.50 15.16 -9.52
C GLU A 188 13.53 14.16 -10.09
N GLN A 189 13.95 13.18 -9.29
CA GLN A 189 14.35 11.92 -9.86
C GLN A 189 13.33 11.00 -9.24
N ALA A 190 12.26 10.71 -9.97
CA ALA A 190 11.28 9.75 -9.53
C ALA A 190 11.93 8.36 -9.52
N GLU A 191 12.69 8.03 -8.46
CA GLU A 191 12.76 6.65 -8.03
C GLU A 191 11.37 6.29 -7.51
N LEU A 192 10.47 5.91 -8.42
CA LEU A 192 9.29 5.07 -8.13
C LEU A 192 9.77 3.66 -7.75
N ARG A 193 10.70 3.59 -6.80
CA ARG A 193 11.16 2.39 -6.10
C ARG A 193 10.73 2.59 -4.65
N GLY A 194 9.96 1.64 -4.12
CA GLY A 194 9.60 1.63 -2.69
C GLY A 194 10.87 1.83 -1.85
N GLY A 195 10.91 2.95 -1.13
CA GLY A 195 12.13 3.54 -0.59
C GLY A 195 12.91 2.67 0.39
N SER A 196 14.21 2.92 0.49
CA SER A 196 15.09 2.44 1.56
C SER A 196 15.36 3.57 2.53
N ASP A 197 14.98 3.39 3.80
CA ASP A 197 15.12 4.41 4.83
C ASP A 197 16.37 4.21 5.70
N ASN A 198 17.07 5.32 5.99
CA ASN A 198 18.04 5.43 7.07
C ASN A 198 17.33 6.06 8.28
N THR A 199 17.28 5.35 9.40
CA THR A 199 16.54 5.77 10.61
C THR A 199 17.37 5.61 11.87
N GLU A 200 17.22 6.56 12.81
CA GLU A 200 17.84 6.50 14.13
C GLU A 200 17.11 5.51 15.05
N GLU A 201 17.90 4.76 15.84
CA GLU A 201 17.45 3.58 16.59
C GLU A 201 17.34 3.87 18.10
N LEU A 202 16.19 3.56 18.71
CA LEU A 202 16.02 3.60 20.16
C LEU A 202 15.39 2.29 20.69
N VAL A 203 16.10 1.61 21.60
CA VAL A 203 15.77 0.26 22.08
C VAL A 203 15.06 0.33 23.43
N ALA A 204 13.87 -0.29 23.52
CA ALA A 204 13.18 -0.54 24.78
C ALA A 204 12.92 -2.04 24.96
N LYS A 205 13.21 -2.57 26.15
CA LYS A 205 12.94 -3.98 26.51
C LYS A 205 11.58 -4.06 27.21
N VAL A 206 10.73 -4.98 26.77
CA VAL A 206 9.44 -5.30 27.41
C VAL A 206 9.49 -6.76 27.85
N ASP A 207 9.14 -7.01 29.11
CA ASP A 207 9.12 -8.34 29.73
C ASP A 207 7.76 -9.01 29.51
N THR A 208 7.72 -10.33 29.33
CA THR A 208 6.51 -11.07 28.91
C THR A 208 6.18 -12.21 29.87
N ASP A 209 5.08 -12.07 30.61
CA ASP A 209 4.44 -13.15 31.36
C ASP A 209 3.32 -13.82 30.53
N SER A 210 3.30 -15.15 30.54
CA SER A 210 2.46 -16.01 29.70
C SER A 210 0.98 -16.02 30.09
N VAL A 211 0.09 -16.11 29.10
CA VAL A 211 -1.37 -16.30 29.28
C VAL A 211 -1.79 -17.65 28.69
N THR A 212 -2.62 -18.42 29.40
CA THR A 212 -3.22 -19.68 28.92
C THR A 212 -4.75 -19.57 28.94
N GLY A 213 -5.43 -20.04 27.88
CA GLY A 213 -6.89 -20.06 27.79
C GLY A 213 -7.40 -20.67 26.48
N SER A 214 -8.53 -21.38 26.54
CA SER A 214 -9.17 -22.06 25.40
C SER A 214 -10.25 -21.18 24.77
N LEU A 215 -9.95 -20.65 23.59
CA LEU A 215 -10.87 -20.03 22.62
C LEU A 215 -10.39 -20.45 21.21
N THR A 216 -11.24 -20.31 20.19
CA THR A 216 -10.91 -20.68 18.80
C THR A 216 -9.66 -19.93 18.33
N TRP A 217 -8.59 -20.68 18.01
CA TRP A 217 -7.25 -20.15 17.74
C TRP A 217 -7.18 -18.92 16.79
N PRO A 218 -7.96 -18.82 15.70
CA PRO A 218 -7.92 -17.64 14.82
C PRO A 218 -8.34 -16.33 15.51
N THR A 219 -9.25 -16.40 16.49
CA THR A 219 -9.73 -15.23 17.23
C THR A 219 -8.71 -14.79 18.27
N ILE A 220 -8.09 -15.73 18.99
CA ILE A 220 -7.02 -15.45 19.97
C ILE A 220 -5.86 -14.72 19.31
N LEU A 221 -5.49 -15.11 18.10
CA LEU A 221 -4.37 -14.52 17.37
C LEU A 221 -4.56 -13.02 17.09
N GLN A 222 -5.80 -12.56 16.98
CA GLN A 222 -6.16 -11.15 16.76
C GLN A 222 -6.30 -10.36 18.06
N GLU A 223 -6.29 -11.01 19.22
CA GLU A 223 -6.40 -10.31 20.50
C GLU A 223 -5.17 -9.44 20.77
N PRO A 224 -5.34 -8.23 21.32
CA PRO A 224 -4.24 -7.40 21.77
C PRO A 224 -3.43 -8.13 22.83
N PHE A 225 -2.14 -8.33 22.59
CA PHE A 225 -1.21 -8.85 23.60
C PHE A 225 -0.74 -7.73 24.51
N THR A 226 -0.30 -6.62 23.92
CA THR A 226 0.16 -5.43 24.64
C THR A 226 0.05 -4.21 23.75
N THR A 227 -0.02 -3.02 24.37
CA THR A 227 -0.11 -1.74 23.68
C THR A 227 0.91 -0.78 24.26
N PRO A 228 2.22 -0.96 23.97
CA PRO A 228 3.24 -0.01 24.38
C PRO A 228 2.86 1.41 23.95
N GLN A 229 3.16 2.33 24.86
CA GLN A 229 3.02 3.75 24.61
C GLN A 229 4.40 4.35 24.40
N ALA A 230 4.51 5.23 23.41
CA ALA A 230 5.71 5.99 23.16
C ALA A 230 5.37 7.45 22.98
N GLU A 231 6.13 8.32 23.62
CA GLU A 231 5.94 9.76 23.52
C GLU A 231 6.85 10.34 22.43
N VAL A 232 6.34 11.33 21.72
CA VAL A 232 7.10 12.14 20.78
C VAL A 232 6.82 13.60 21.07
N THR A 233 7.88 14.39 21.17
CA THR A 233 7.78 15.85 21.31
C THR A 233 8.23 16.49 20.01
N ASN A 234 7.41 17.39 19.48
CA ASN A 234 7.79 18.13 18.29
C ASN A 234 8.75 19.26 18.69
N THR A 235 10.03 19.09 18.38
CA THR A 235 11.09 20.06 18.67
C THR A 235 11.33 21.06 17.54
N SER A 236 10.50 21.04 16.49
CA SER A 236 10.60 21.96 15.37
C SER A 236 9.73 23.21 15.56
N GLU A 237 9.88 24.18 14.65
CA GLU A 237 9.12 25.44 14.67
C GLU A 237 7.69 25.29 14.13
N ASP A 238 7.43 24.24 13.34
CA ASP A 238 6.15 24.03 12.65
C ASP A 238 5.39 22.82 13.20
N ALA A 239 4.06 22.87 13.13
CA ALA A 239 3.21 21.71 13.40
C ALA A 239 3.49 20.57 12.41
N SER A 240 3.47 19.33 12.91
CA SER A 240 3.91 18.17 12.13
C SER A 240 3.15 16.90 12.47
N ASP A 241 2.99 16.02 11.49
CA ASP A 241 2.58 14.64 11.75
C ASP A 241 3.83 13.78 12.03
N TYR A 242 3.64 12.69 12.78
CA TYR A 242 4.67 11.71 13.09
C TYR A 242 4.15 10.29 12.89
N VAL A 243 4.93 9.45 12.22
CA VAL A 243 4.69 8.02 12.07
C VAL A 243 5.62 7.27 13.00
N ALA A 244 5.06 6.42 13.85
CA ALA A 244 5.78 5.48 14.68
C ALA A 244 5.72 4.09 14.06
N LEU A 245 6.89 3.46 13.88
CA LEU A 245 7.03 2.09 13.44
C LEU A 245 7.66 1.29 14.58
N LEU A 246 6.96 0.27 15.07
CA LEU A 246 7.48 -0.67 16.06
C LEU A 246 7.95 -1.93 15.34
N VAL A 247 9.26 -2.17 15.35
CA VAL A 247 9.85 -3.36 14.77
C VAL A 247 10.37 -4.29 15.87
N GLN A 248 10.25 -5.59 15.67
CA GLN A 248 10.76 -6.61 16.60
C GLN A 248 12.00 -7.27 16.02
N LYS A 249 12.90 -7.68 16.91
CA LYS A 249 14.05 -8.53 16.61
C LYS A 249 13.96 -9.81 17.43
N ASN A 250 13.67 -10.91 16.74
CA ASN A 250 13.49 -12.21 17.37
C ASN A 250 14.81 -12.98 17.41
N ASN A 251 15.34 -13.17 18.63
CA ASN A 251 16.58 -13.95 18.86
C ASN A 251 16.31 -15.43 19.17
N ALA A 252 15.06 -15.83 19.27
CA ALA A 252 14.63 -17.19 19.54
C ALA A 252 14.27 -17.95 18.25
N GLY A 253 14.00 -19.25 18.36
CA GLY A 253 13.52 -20.09 17.25
C GLY A 253 14.59 -20.48 16.23
N PRO A 254 14.21 -21.25 15.19
CA PRO A 254 15.15 -21.82 14.24
C PRO A 254 15.83 -20.74 13.38
N LYS A 255 17.07 -21.02 12.98
CA LYS A 255 17.81 -20.25 11.97
C LYS A 255 17.44 -20.75 10.56
N PRO A 256 17.50 -19.90 9.51
CA PRO A 256 17.83 -18.48 9.56
C PRO A 256 16.71 -17.64 10.20
N ARG A 257 17.10 -16.52 10.82
CA ARG A 257 16.16 -15.59 11.48
C ARG A 257 16.08 -14.29 10.68
N PRO A 258 14.91 -13.66 10.58
CA PRO A 258 14.82 -12.32 10.00
C PRO A 258 15.64 -11.33 10.84
N PHE A 259 16.21 -10.30 10.21
CA PHE A 259 16.94 -9.24 10.92
C PHE A 259 16.00 -8.46 11.85
N LYS A 260 14.82 -8.10 11.36
CA LYS A 260 13.71 -7.46 12.07
C LYS A 260 12.39 -7.71 11.34
N THR A 261 11.26 -7.60 12.03
CA THR A 261 9.91 -7.65 11.44
C THR A 261 9.03 -6.53 11.99
N MET A 262 8.08 -6.03 11.20
CA MET A 262 7.13 -5.00 11.68
C MET A 262 6.11 -5.62 12.64
N SER A 263 5.94 -5.01 13.81
CA SER A 263 5.00 -5.46 14.84
C SER A 263 3.77 -4.57 14.92
N ALA A 264 3.95 -3.25 14.86
CA ALA A 264 2.87 -2.28 14.90
C ALA A 264 3.30 -0.98 14.22
N TYR A 265 2.34 -0.16 13.80
CA TYR A 265 2.60 1.21 13.38
C TYR A 265 1.42 2.11 13.75
N THR A 266 1.67 3.41 13.89
CA THR A 266 0.62 4.41 14.03
C THR A 266 1.08 5.75 13.49
N ARG A 267 0.13 6.64 13.19
CA ARG A 267 0.40 8.02 12.79
C ARG A 267 -0.32 8.96 13.73
N ILE A 268 0.45 9.77 14.44
CA ILE A 268 -0.06 10.90 15.22
C ILE A 268 -0.03 12.12 14.31
N ARG A 269 -1.09 12.92 14.35
CA ARG A 269 -1.24 14.08 13.46
C ARG A 269 -1.18 15.37 14.25
N ASP A 270 -0.71 16.41 13.59
CA ASP A 270 -0.84 17.80 14.02
C ASP A 270 -0.25 18.13 15.40
N ILE A 271 0.92 17.55 15.71
CA ILE A 271 1.64 17.89 16.94
C ILE A 271 2.24 19.29 16.76
N GLN A 272 1.79 20.26 17.55
CA GLN A 272 2.27 21.64 17.47
C GLN A 272 3.72 21.76 17.96
N ALA A 273 4.39 22.85 17.61
CA ALA A 273 5.74 23.13 18.08
C ALA A 273 5.82 23.15 19.61
N GLY A 274 6.72 22.35 20.18
CA GLY A 274 6.90 22.18 21.62
C GLY A 274 5.93 21.19 22.28
N ASP A 275 4.87 20.76 21.60
CA ASP A 275 3.89 19.82 22.16
C ASP A 275 4.41 18.39 22.15
N THR A 276 3.97 17.61 23.14
CA THR A 276 4.21 16.17 23.26
C THR A 276 2.92 15.40 23.01
N ALA A 277 3.00 14.32 22.24
CA ALA A 277 1.89 13.39 22.05
C ALA A 277 2.31 11.94 22.30
N SER A 278 1.34 11.10 22.63
CA SER A 278 1.54 9.67 22.90
C SER A 278 1.03 8.80 21.73
N ALA A 279 1.89 7.95 21.19
CA ALA A 279 1.58 6.88 20.25
C ALA A 279 1.22 5.63 21.01
N LYS A 280 0.04 5.06 20.72
CA LYS A 280 -0.33 3.70 21.13
C LYS A 280 -0.02 2.74 19.99
N LEU A 281 0.78 1.72 20.27
CA LEU A 281 1.23 0.73 19.30
C LEU A 281 0.71 -0.63 19.72
N GLU A 282 -0.42 -1.04 19.18
CA GLU A 282 -1.05 -2.32 19.51
C GLU A 282 -0.32 -3.49 18.85
N ILE A 283 0.11 -4.45 19.65
CA ILE A 283 0.72 -5.69 19.21
C ILE A 283 -0.27 -6.80 19.47
N THR A 284 -0.71 -7.48 18.42
CA THR A 284 -1.56 -8.68 18.51
C THR A 284 -0.72 -9.93 18.77
N LEU A 285 -1.33 -10.97 19.32
CA LEU A 285 -0.65 -12.23 19.61
C LEU A 285 -0.04 -12.88 18.35
N GLU A 286 -0.70 -12.80 17.19
CA GLU A 286 -0.16 -13.29 15.90
C GLU A 286 1.22 -12.74 15.56
N ARG A 287 1.51 -11.49 15.96
CA ARG A 287 2.76 -10.81 15.60
C ARG A 287 3.96 -11.41 16.32
N LEU A 288 3.74 -12.17 17.38
CA LEU A 288 4.80 -12.79 18.17
C LEU A 288 5.14 -14.21 17.72
N PHE A 289 4.29 -14.80 16.89
CA PHE A 289 4.47 -16.18 16.44
C PHE A 289 5.43 -16.28 15.26
N ARG A 290 6.24 -17.35 15.26
CA ARG A 290 7.10 -17.74 14.12
C ARG A 290 6.65 -19.07 13.55
N VAL A 291 6.80 -19.22 12.24
CA VAL A 291 6.49 -20.47 11.51
C VAL A 291 7.68 -21.42 11.60
N MET A 292 7.46 -22.64 12.11
CA MET A 292 8.44 -23.73 12.07
C MET A 292 8.26 -24.59 10.81
N ARG A 293 9.35 -25.22 10.35
CA ARG A 293 9.47 -25.89 9.03
C ARG A 293 8.67 -27.20 8.86
N MET A 294 7.74 -27.51 9.75
CA MET A 294 6.77 -28.58 9.50
C MET A 294 5.41 -27.93 9.32
N ALA A 295 4.77 -28.24 8.20
CA ALA A 295 3.44 -27.76 7.78
C ALA A 295 2.30 -28.20 8.71
N THR A 296 2.60 -28.51 9.96
CA THR A 296 1.70 -28.83 11.05
C THR A 296 1.95 -27.83 12.19
N GLU A 297 1.24 -26.69 12.09
CA GLU A 297 0.53 -25.99 13.18
C GLU A 297 1.23 -25.66 14.51
N PHE A 298 2.56 -25.75 14.64
CA PHE A 298 3.23 -25.29 15.86
C PHE A 298 3.83 -23.90 15.65
N CYS A 299 3.08 -22.89 16.06
CA CYS A 299 3.59 -21.55 16.29
C CYS A 299 4.13 -21.47 17.73
N THR A 300 5.41 -21.14 17.89
CA THR A 300 6.01 -20.94 19.22
C THR A 300 5.95 -19.47 19.62
N LEU A 301 5.48 -19.20 20.84
CA LEU A 301 5.65 -17.89 21.48
C LEU A 301 7.08 -17.83 22.02
N GLU A 302 7.81 -16.79 21.66
CA GLU A 302 9.23 -16.68 22.00
C GLU A 302 9.59 -15.30 22.53
N THR A 303 10.59 -15.24 23.41
CA THR A 303 11.12 -13.98 23.96
C THR A 303 11.65 -13.08 22.83
N THR A 304 11.15 -11.86 22.77
CA THR A 304 11.47 -10.87 21.73
C THR A 304 12.01 -9.56 22.32
N SER A 305 12.61 -8.73 21.48
CA SER A 305 12.99 -7.35 21.81
C SER A 305 12.45 -6.41 20.74
N PHE A 306 11.99 -5.24 21.15
CA PHE A 306 11.38 -4.26 20.27
C PHE A 306 12.28 -3.04 20.07
N LEU A 307 12.16 -2.42 18.90
CA LEU A 307 12.83 -1.20 18.48
C LEU A 307 11.75 -0.26 17.93
N LEU A 308 11.76 0.99 18.41
CA LEU A 308 10.85 2.02 17.96
C LEU A 308 11.57 2.97 16.99
N ILE A 309 10.91 3.28 15.88
CA ILE A 309 11.40 4.19 14.85
C ILE A 309 10.37 5.30 14.65
N TRP A 310 10.81 6.54 14.69
CA TRP A 310 9.98 7.72 14.43
C TRP A 310 10.33 8.34 13.08
N MET A 311 9.31 8.67 12.30
CA MET A 311 9.43 9.41 11.05
C MET A 311 8.58 10.66 11.15
N ARG A 312 9.17 11.82 10.87
CA ARG A 312 8.46 13.09 10.81
C ARG A 312 7.95 13.32 9.39
N SER A 313 6.67 13.67 9.25
CA SER A 313 6.12 14.15 7.98
C SER A 313 6.34 15.66 7.90
N LEU A 314 7.00 16.16 6.86
CA LEU A 314 6.93 17.60 6.59
C LEU A 314 5.51 17.99 6.19
N ARG A 315 5.14 19.24 6.50
CA ARG A 315 3.92 19.88 6.04
C ARG A 315 4.26 20.98 5.05
#